data_AF-A0A958VD46-F1
#
_entry.id   AF-A0A958VD46-F1
#
_cell.length_a   1.000
_cell.length_b   1.000
_cell.length_c   1.000
_cell.angle_alpha   90.00
_cell.angle_beta   90.00
_cell.angle_gamma   90.00
#
_symmetry.space_group_name_H-M   'P 1'
#
loop_
_entity.id
_entity.type
_entity.pdbx_description
1 polymer ?
#
loop_
_entity_poly.entity_id
_entity_poly.type
_entity_poly.pdbx_seq_one_letter_code
_entity_poly.pdbx_strand_id
1 'polypeptide(L)'
;MKNPIYVILTLSILLFGCDYELSKIDDELDFKYGYINDSRSKNIYFSEQGIFHGRVIEVYWNDEYIIALVELTDSNSIDYYFINKSKYSEDPNQIESRGIGGPYKKNQLETEFGKFQYWNHLN
;
A
#
# COMPACT_ATOMS: atom_id res chain seq x y z
N MET A 1 -22.95 -4.26 50.71
CA MET A 1 -22.63 -5.04 49.49
C MET A 1 -22.69 -4.08 48.31
N LYS A 2 -21.55 -3.78 47.68
CA LYS A 2 -21.44 -2.79 46.59
C LYS A 2 -21.55 -3.52 45.24
N ASN A 3 -22.51 -3.11 44.41
CA ASN A 3 -22.84 -3.74 43.13
C ASN A 3 -21.66 -3.68 42.15
N PRO A 4 -21.12 -4.82 41.66
CA PRO A 4 -20.05 -4.83 40.66
C PRO A 4 -20.59 -4.80 39.22
N ILE A 5 -21.83 -4.34 39.00
CA ILE A 5 -22.51 -4.49 37.70
C ILE A 5 -22.16 -3.36 36.71
N TYR A 6 -21.57 -2.26 37.16
CA TYR A 6 -21.26 -1.12 36.29
C TYR A 6 -19.89 -1.16 35.61
N VAL A 7 -19.00 -2.11 35.94
CA VAL A 7 -17.66 -2.19 35.32
C VAL A 7 -17.66 -2.97 34.01
N ILE A 8 -18.68 -3.79 33.75
CA ILE A 8 -18.72 -4.69 32.59
C ILE A 8 -19.34 -4.01 31.34
N LEU A 9 -20.09 -2.91 31.50
CA LEU A 9 -20.83 -2.31 30.37
C LEU A 9 -20.05 -1.29 29.52
N THR A 10 -18.83 -0.91 29.92
CA THR A 10 -18.03 0.12 29.21
C THR A 10 -16.88 -0.44 28.36
N LEU A 11 -16.67 -1.76 28.32
CA LEU A 11 -15.60 -2.38 27.52
C LEU A 11 -16.08 -3.00 26.19
N SER A 12 -17.36 -2.83 25.84
CA SER A 12 -17.95 -3.48 24.65
C SER A 12 -17.97 -2.60 23.40
N ILE A 13 -17.50 -1.34 23.48
CA ILE A 13 -17.66 -0.34 22.41
C ILE A 13 -16.37 -0.11 21.60
N LEU A 14 -15.26 -0.78 21.92
CA LEU A 14 -14.00 -0.63 21.15
C LEU A 14 -13.82 -1.64 19.99
N LEU A 15 -14.82 -2.48 19.71
CA LEU A 15 -14.83 -3.35 18.53
C LEU A 15 -15.44 -2.63 17.32
N PHE A 16 -15.05 -1.37 17.08
CA PHE A 16 -15.20 -0.82 15.73
C PHE A 16 -14.22 -1.60 14.86
N GLY A 17 -14.75 -2.61 14.16
CA GLY A 17 -13.96 -3.34 13.18
C GLY A 17 -13.40 -2.35 12.17
N CYS A 18 -12.07 -2.26 12.09
CA CYS A 18 -11.42 -1.73 10.90
C CYS A 18 -11.95 -2.58 9.74
N ASP A 19 -12.61 -1.96 8.78
CA ASP A 19 -12.90 -2.63 7.51
C ASP A 19 -11.58 -2.66 6.73
N TYR A 20 -11.07 -3.85 6.45
CA TYR A 20 -9.82 -3.98 5.70
C TYR A 20 -9.87 -5.17 4.75
N GLU A 21 -9.24 -4.98 3.61
CA GLU A 21 -8.97 -6.03 2.64
C GLU A 21 -7.52 -5.85 2.21
N LEU A 22 -6.68 -6.83 2.51
CA LEU A 22 -5.26 -6.79 2.18
C LEU A 22 -4.87 -8.08 1.46
N SER A 23 -4.50 -7.93 0.19
CA SER A 23 -3.89 -8.98 -0.62
C SER A 23 -2.38 -8.94 -0.47
N LYS A 24 -1.76 -10.09 -0.24
CA LYS A 24 -0.31 -10.20 -0.11
C LYS A 24 0.36 -10.01 -1.48
N ILE A 25 1.40 -9.17 -1.54
CA ILE A 25 2.20 -8.94 -2.76
C ILE A 25 3.45 -9.83 -2.75
N ASP A 26 4.12 -9.90 -1.61
CA ASP A 26 5.38 -10.62 -1.46
C ASP A 26 5.28 -11.59 -0.29
N ASP A 27 5.81 -12.80 -0.46
CA ASP A 27 5.68 -13.83 0.56
C ASP A 27 6.70 -13.72 1.70
N GLU A 28 7.86 -13.15 1.41
CA GLU A 28 9.02 -13.02 2.30
C GLU A 28 9.06 -11.64 2.98
N LEU A 29 8.75 -10.60 2.22
CA LEU A 29 8.67 -9.23 2.67
C LEU A 29 7.21 -8.86 2.95
N ASP A 30 6.94 -8.07 3.99
CA ASP A 30 5.57 -7.78 4.42
C ASP A 30 4.86 -6.71 3.55
N PHE A 31 4.90 -6.87 2.23
CA PHE A 31 4.19 -6.03 1.27
C PHE A 31 2.78 -6.54 1.04
N LYS A 32 1.81 -5.63 1.17
CA LYS A 32 0.37 -5.89 0.98
C LYS A 32 -0.23 -4.81 0.10
N TYR A 33 -1.30 -5.14 -0.62
CA TYR A 33 -2.11 -4.19 -1.38
C TYR A 33 -3.56 -4.28 -0.95
N GLY A 34 -4.21 -3.15 -0.81
CA GLY A 34 -5.63 -3.09 -0.53
C GLY A 34 -5.95 -1.86 0.31
N TYR A 35 -6.88 -1.96 1.25
CA TYR A 35 -7.33 -0.80 2.02
C TYR A 35 -7.47 -1.09 3.51
N ILE A 36 -7.40 -0.01 4.28
CA ILE A 36 -7.80 0.05 5.68
C ILE A 36 -8.84 1.19 5.78
N ASN A 37 -10.00 0.89 6.35
CA ASN A 37 -11.17 1.73 6.58
C ASN A 37 -11.95 2.25 5.35
N ASP A 38 -11.32 2.51 4.20
CA ASP A 38 -12.02 2.97 2.97
C ASP A 38 -11.53 2.24 1.72
N SER A 39 -12.42 1.47 1.09
CA SER A 39 -12.13 0.70 -0.13
C SER A 39 -11.78 1.55 -1.35
N ARG A 40 -12.04 2.86 -1.31
CA ARG A 40 -11.63 3.82 -2.37
C ARG A 40 -10.20 4.33 -2.17
N SER A 41 -9.60 4.11 -1.00
CA SER A 41 -8.26 4.54 -0.62
C SER A 41 -7.29 3.36 -0.63
N LYS A 42 -7.36 2.54 -1.69
CA LYS A 42 -6.41 1.43 -1.86
C LYS A 42 -4.98 1.98 -1.87
N ASN A 43 -4.07 1.28 -1.21
CA ASN A 43 -2.65 1.63 -1.10
C ASN A 43 -1.80 0.36 -1.14
N ILE A 44 -0.50 0.55 -1.28
CA ILE A 44 0.48 -0.50 -0.99
C ILE A 44 0.98 -0.23 0.42
N TYR A 45 1.01 -1.28 1.23
CA TYR A 45 1.47 -1.26 2.61
C TYR A 45 2.75 -2.05 2.70
N PHE A 46 3.70 -1.52 3.47
CA PHE A 46 4.80 -2.30 4.01
C PHE A 46 4.58 -2.41 5.52
N SER A 47 4.53 -3.63 6.03
CA SER A 47 4.01 -3.90 7.37
C SER A 47 2.57 -3.41 7.54
N GLU A 48 2.36 -2.35 8.32
CA GLU A 48 1.06 -1.69 8.53
C GLU A 48 1.04 -0.25 7.99
N GLN A 49 2.13 0.20 7.35
CA GLN A 49 2.28 1.58 6.89
C GLN A 49 1.98 1.69 5.39
N GLY A 50 1.02 2.55 5.05
CA GLY A 50 0.75 2.94 3.67
C GLY A 50 1.92 3.74 3.09
N ILE A 51 2.36 3.34 1.89
CA ILE A 51 3.53 3.91 1.22
C ILE A 51 3.21 5.28 0.62
N PHE A 52 2.06 5.42 -0.04
CA PHE A 52 1.73 6.64 -0.79
C PHE A 52 0.77 7.56 -0.03
N HIS A 53 0.97 8.88 -0.16
CA HIS A 53 -0.03 9.90 0.20
C HIS A 53 -1.02 10.10 -0.95
N GLY A 54 -1.76 9.06 -1.27
CA GLY A 54 -2.66 9.01 -2.41
C GLY A 54 -3.39 7.68 -2.48
N ARG A 55 -4.05 7.43 -3.62
CA ARG A 55 -4.63 6.12 -3.92
C ARG A 55 -3.82 5.40 -4.99
N VAL A 56 -3.59 4.11 -4.77
CA VAL A 56 -3.06 3.18 -5.76
C VAL A 56 -4.23 2.68 -6.60
N ILE A 57 -4.18 2.93 -7.91
CA ILE A 57 -5.22 2.58 -8.89
C ILE A 57 -4.93 1.19 -9.48
N GLU A 58 -3.68 0.96 -9.88
CA GLU A 58 -3.21 -0.31 -10.43
C GLU A 58 -1.91 -0.70 -9.76
N VAL A 59 -1.72 -2.00 -9.55
CA VAL A 59 -0.47 -2.55 -9.02
C VAL A 59 -0.03 -3.76 -9.84
N TYR A 60 1.26 -3.78 -10.17
CA TYR A 60 1.94 -4.89 -10.82
C TYR A 60 3.17 -5.25 -10.01
N TRP A 61 3.57 -6.51 -9.95
CA TRP A 61 4.79 -6.89 -9.24
C TRP A 61 5.43 -8.15 -9.81
N ASN A 62 6.71 -8.29 -9.52
CA ASN A 62 7.46 -9.53 -9.63
C ASN A 62 8.18 -9.76 -8.29
N ASP A 63 9.19 -10.62 -8.23
CA ASP A 63 9.89 -10.92 -6.99
C ASP A 63 10.66 -9.72 -6.43
N GLU A 64 11.22 -8.85 -7.28
CA GLU A 64 12.12 -7.77 -6.86
C GLU A 64 11.43 -6.40 -6.75
N TYR A 65 10.42 -6.15 -7.59
CA TYR A 65 9.83 -4.83 -7.79
C TYR A 65 8.31 -4.84 -7.69
N ILE A 66 7.77 -3.70 -7.27
CA ILE A 66 6.36 -3.35 -7.35
C ILE A 66 6.25 -2.09 -8.21
N ILE A 67 5.26 -2.05 -9.10
CA ILE A 67 4.91 -0.88 -9.89
C ILE A 67 3.48 -0.50 -9.55
N ALA A 68 3.29 0.77 -9.23
CA ALA A 68 2.01 1.31 -8.81
C ALA A 68 1.64 2.49 -9.70
N LEU A 69 0.42 2.48 -10.22
CA LEU A 69 -0.20 3.67 -10.78
C LEU A 69 -0.89 4.42 -9.63
N VAL A 70 -0.42 5.62 -9.31
CA VAL A 70 -0.82 6.34 -8.11
C VAL A 70 -1.41 7.69 -8.48
N GLU A 71 -2.58 7.99 -7.91
CA GLU A 71 -3.14 9.34 -7.87
C GLU A 71 -2.75 9.96 -6.52
N LEU A 72 -1.78 10.87 -6.53
CA LEU A 72 -1.36 11.57 -5.32
C LEU A 72 -2.36 12.67 -4.96
N THR A 73 -2.62 12.83 -3.66
CA THR A 73 -3.54 13.85 -3.14
C THR A 73 -3.09 15.28 -3.46
N ASP A 74 -1.77 15.51 -3.50
CA ASP A 74 -1.22 16.86 -3.58
C ASP A 74 -1.02 17.38 -5.02
N SER A 75 -0.92 16.48 -6.00
CA SER A 75 -0.55 16.84 -7.38
C SER A 75 -1.69 16.77 -8.39
N ASN A 76 -2.83 16.14 -8.04
CA ASN A 76 -3.87 15.75 -9.01
C ASN A 76 -3.32 15.02 -10.24
N SER A 77 -2.13 14.41 -10.14
CA SER A 77 -1.49 13.67 -11.22
C SER A 77 -1.60 12.18 -10.96
N ILE A 78 -1.81 11.44 -12.05
CA ILE A 78 -1.80 9.99 -12.06
C ILE A 78 -0.49 9.58 -12.73
N ASP A 79 0.44 9.06 -11.92
CA ASP A 79 1.79 8.72 -12.35
C ASP A 79 2.20 7.33 -11.88
N TYR A 80 3.15 6.73 -12.57
CA TYR A 80 3.72 5.46 -12.17
C TYR A 80 4.87 5.66 -11.20
N TYR A 81 4.91 4.82 -10.17
CA TYR A 81 6.03 4.70 -9.25
C TYR A 81 6.53 3.25 -9.26
N PHE A 82 7.85 3.08 -9.18
CA PHE A 82 8.43 1.77 -8.91
C PHE A 82 8.91 1.71 -7.46
N ILE A 83 8.85 0.52 -6.88
CA ILE A 83 9.34 0.22 -5.54
C ILE A 83 10.26 -0.99 -5.69
N ASN A 84 11.56 -0.81 -5.44
CA ASN A 84 12.47 -1.93 -5.21
C ASN A 84 12.24 -2.43 -3.79
N LYS A 85 11.71 -3.65 -3.65
CA LYS A 85 11.21 -4.15 -2.36
C LYS A 85 12.32 -4.25 -1.30
N SER A 86 13.47 -4.77 -1.69
CA SER A 86 14.63 -4.94 -0.80
C SER A 86 15.14 -3.57 -0.31
N LYS A 87 15.40 -2.63 -1.24
CA LYS A 87 15.86 -1.28 -0.87
C LYS A 87 14.84 -0.51 -0.02
N TYR A 88 13.55 -0.68 -0.31
CA TYR A 88 12.50 -0.05 0.48
C TYR A 88 12.52 -0.54 1.93
N SER A 89 12.65 -1.86 2.10
CA SER A 89 12.65 -2.49 3.43
C SER A 89 13.82 -2.07 4.33
N GLU A 90 14.93 -1.59 3.76
CA GLU A 90 16.06 -1.06 4.52
C GLU A 90 15.76 0.28 5.20
N ASP A 91 14.88 1.09 4.61
CA ASP A 91 14.58 2.46 5.05
C ASP A 91 13.14 2.86 4.62
N PRO A 92 12.11 2.32 5.30
CA PRO A 92 10.72 2.39 4.86
C PRO A 92 10.05 3.74 5.19
N ASN A 93 10.61 4.84 4.68
CA ASN A 93 10.03 6.16 4.85
C ASN A 93 9.08 6.52 3.70
N GLN A 94 7.83 6.01 3.72
CA GLN A 94 6.76 6.35 2.76
C GLN A 94 7.26 6.56 1.32
N ILE A 95 6.81 7.59 0.60
CA ILE A 95 7.25 7.89 -0.76
C ILE A 95 8.70 8.41 -0.84
N GLU A 96 9.29 8.78 0.30
CA GLU A 96 10.64 9.34 0.43
C GLU A 96 11.73 8.26 0.55
N SER A 97 11.34 6.99 0.66
CA SER A 97 12.26 5.87 0.82
C SER A 97 13.21 5.74 -0.37
N ARG A 98 14.46 5.36 -0.08
CA ARG A 98 15.50 5.05 -1.09
C ARG A 98 15.10 3.93 -2.06
N GLY A 99 14.08 3.14 -1.74
CA GLY A 99 13.53 2.09 -2.59
C GLY A 99 12.53 2.56 -3.64
N ILE A 100 12.08 3.82 -3.61
CA ILE A 100 11.05 4.33 -4.52
C ILE A 100 11.67 5.22 -5.59
N GLY A 101 11.20 5.07 -6.82
CA GLY A 101 11.47 6.04 -7.87
C GLY A 101 10.24 6.38 -8.70
N GLY A 102 10.28 7.58 -9.28
CA GLY A 102 9.18 8.23 -9.96
C GLY A 102 9.08 9.70 -9.54
N PRO A 103 8.03 10.41 -9.98
CA PRO A 103 6.96 9.94 -10.87
C PRO A 103 7.44 9.67 -12.31
N TYR A 104 6.91 8.62 -12.93
CA TYR A 104 7.12 8.29 -14.35
C TYR A 104 5.82 8.33 -15.15
N LYS A 105 5.92 8.76 -16.40
CA LYS A 105 4.88 8.50 -17.41
C LYS A 105 5.02 7.06 -17.92
N LYS A 106 3.91 6.48 -18.37
CA LYS A 106 3.85 5.08 -18.85
C LYS A 106 4.95 4.72 -19.85
N ASN A 107 5.17 5.59 -20.84
CA ASN A 107 6.18 5.40 -21.88
C ASN A 107 7.63 5.42 -21.36
N GLN A 108 7.91 6.19 -20.30
CA GLN A 108 9.22 6.20 -19.65
C GLN A 108 9.44 4.88 -18.91
N LEU A 109 8.42 4.42 -18.17
CA LEU A 109 8.47 3.17 -17.44
C LEU A 109 8.72 1.98 -18.38
N GLU A 110 7.95 1.85 -19.46
CA GLU A 110 8.11 0.75 -20.44
C GLU A 110 9.51 0.72 -21.08
N THR A 111 10.15 1.88 -21.19
CA THR A 111 11.52 1.99 -21.71
C THR A 111 12.55 1.55 -20.67
N GLU A 112 12.37 1.95 -19.40
CA GLU A 112 13.32 1.66 -18.31
C GLU A 112 13.25 0.21 -17.81
N PHE A 113 12.06 -0.39 -17.79
CA PHE A 113 11.82 -1.67 -17.12
C PHE A 113 11.20 -2.74 -18.03
N GLY A 114 11.08 -2.45 -19.34
CA GLY A 114 10.44 -3.34 -20.30
C GLY A 114 8.91 -3.38 -20.15
N LYS A 115 8.25 -4.29 -20.87
CA LYS A 115 6.80 -4.43 -20.80
C LYS A 115 6.38 -5.13 -19.49
N PHE A 116 5.67 -4.43 -18.62
CA PHE A 116 5.07 -4.98 -17.38
C PHE A 116 4.03 -6.08 -17.62
N GLN A 117 3.66 -6.36 -18.88
CA GLN A 117 2.74 -7.43 -19.25
C GLN A 117 3.16 -8.83 -18.77
N TYR A 118 4.42 -9.00 -18.33
CA TYR A 118 4.94 -10.24 -17.76
C TYR A 118 4.94 -10.25 -16.22
N TRP A 119 4.46 -9.18 -15.58
CA TRP A 119 4.39 -9.04 -14.14
C TRP A 119 3.00 -9.46 -13.66
N ASN A 120 2.92 -9.95 -12.43
CA ASN A 120 1.64 -10.31 -11.82
C ASN A 120 0.80 -9.06 -11.57
N HIS A 121 -0.53 -9.19 -11.61
CA HIS A 121 -1.48 -8.09 -11.44
C HIS A 121 -2.60 -8.45 -10.45
N LEU A 122 -3.06 -7.48 -9.67
CA LEU A 122 -4.20 -7.55 -8.74
C LEU A 122 -5.29 -6.59 -9.25
N ASN A 123 -6.52 -7.10 -9.40
CA ASN A 123 -7.71 -6.30 -9.72
C ASN A 123 -8.36 -5.77 -8.43
#